data_AF-A0A093YFU6-F1
#
_entry.id   AF-A0A093YFU6-F1
#
_cell.length_a   1.000
_cell.length_b   1.000
_cell.length_c   1.000
_cell.angle_alpha   90.00
_cell.angle_beta   90.00
_cell.angle_gamma   90.00
#
_symmetry.space_group_name_H-M   'P 1'
#
loop_
_entity.id
_entity.type
_entity.pdbx_description
1 polymer ?
#
loop_
_entity_poly.entity_id
_entity_poly.type
_entity_poly.pdbx_seq_one_letter_code
_entity_poly.pdbx_strand_id
1 'polypeptide(L)'
;MADQTPATPAPLEPSELGTKEYWDALYTRESTNHAADPTDEGTIWFDDSSAEDKLVTLLRSSALTGFDPATASFLDLGTGNGHLLFRLRDEGVRGEDSDEEEEEEGGEEGKLFR
;
A
#
# COMPACT_ATOMS: atom_id res chain seq x y z
N MET A 1 4.33 20.18 50.35
CA MET A 1 4.02 20.04 48.91
C MET A 1 4.13 18.56 48.61
N ALA A 2 3.02 17.88 48.28
CA ALA A 2 3.07 16.47 47.89
C ALA A 2 3.59 16.38 46.47
N ASP A 3 4.64 15.59 46.27
CA ASP A 3 5.19 15.22 44.98
C ASP A 3 4.13 14.42 44.21
N GLN A 4 3.61 15.01 43.13
CA GLN A 4 2.65 14.39 42.22
C GLN A 4 3.33 14.04 40.90
N THR A 5 4.38 13.23 40.95
CA THR A 5 4.92 12.63 39.73
C THR A 5 3.97 11.52 39.27
N PRO A 6 3.32 11.60 38.10
CA PRO A 6 2.43 10.55 37.62
C PRO A 6 3.22 9.26 37.40
N ALA A 7 2.73 8.15 37.96
CA ALA A 7 3.37 6.85 37.82
C ALA A 7 3.36 6.41 36.35
N THR A 8 4.52 5.94 35.86
CA THR A 8 4.63 5.36 34.52
C THR A 8 3.72 4.14 34.41
N PRO A 9 2.88 4.05 33.36
CA PRO A 9 2.03 2.88 33.15
C PRO A 9 2.87 1.60 32.97
N ALA A 10 2.33 0.47 33.42
CA ALA A 10 2.98 -0.82 33.24
C ALA A 10 3.14 -1.14 31.74
N PRO A 11 4.25 -1.80 31.33
CA PRO A 11 4.41 -2.24 29.94
C PRO A 11 3.29 -3.18 29.52
N LEU A 12 2.92 -3.13 28.25
CA LEU A 12 2.01 -4.11 27.65
C LEU A 12 2.68 -5.47 27.55
N GLU A 13 1.87 -6.53 27.58
CA GLU A 13 2.37 -7.88 27.33
C GLU A 13 2.87 -8.01 25.88
N PRO A 14 3.92 -8.82 25.63
CA PRO A 14 4.40 -9.10 24.30
C PRO A 14 3.29 -9.69 23.41
N SER A 15 3.23 -9.23 22.16
CA SER A 15 2.30 -9.73 21.14
C SER A 15 2.99 -10.74 20.23
N GLU A 16 2.26 -11.78 19.80
CA GLU A 16 2.73 -12.71 18.77
C GLU A 16 3.07 -11.99 17.46
N LEU A 17 2.30 -10.96 17.09
CA LEU A 17 2.57 -10.11 15.92
C LEU A 17 3.86 -9.31 16.04
N GLY A 18 4.45 -9.24 17.24
CA GLY A 18 5.76 -8.61 17.47
C GLY A 18 6.94 -9.56 17.25
N THR A 19 6.72 -10.81 16.86
CA THR A 19 7.76 -11.84 16.74
C THR A 19 8.12 -12.13 15.29
N LYS A 20 9.42 -12.37 15.03
CA LYS A 20 9.90 -12.74 13.69
C LYS A 20 9.31 -14.08 13.27
N GLU A 21 9.21 -15.01 14.21
CA GLU A 21 8.75 -16.38 14.00
C GLU A 21 7.32 -16.42 13.47
N TYR A 22 6.43 -15.54 13.98
CA TYR A 22 5.07 -15.40 13.45
C TYR A 22 5.07 -14.99 11.98
N TRP A 23 5.83 -13.95 11.63
CA TRP A 23 5.87 -13.42 10.27
C TRP A 23 6.54 -14.40 9.29
N ASP A 24 7.60 -15.09 9.69
CA ASP A 24 8.25 -16.11 8.86
C ASP A 24 7.28 -17.26 8.55
N ALA A 25 6.50 -17.70 9.54
CA ALA A 25 5.50 -18.75 9.35
C ALA A 25 4.34 -18.28 8.45
N LEU A 26 3.87 -17.05 8.64
CA LEU A 26 2.82 -16.44 7.82
C LEU A 26 3.24 -16.40 6.34
N TYR A 27 4.38 -15.78 6.04
CA TYR A 27 4.82 -15.60 4.65
C TYR A 27 5.23 -16.91 3.98
N THR A 28 5.74 -17.90 4.73
CA THR A 28 5.96 -19.25 4.20
C THR A 28 4.65 -19.88 3.72
N ARG A 29 3.58 -19.72 4.51
CA ARG A 29 2.26 -20.24 4.16
C ARG A 29 1.69 -19.52 2.95
N GLU A 30 1.71 -18.19 2.94
CA GLU A 30 1.21 -17.40 1.80
C GLU A 30 1.95 -17.72 0.51
N SER A 31 3.29 -17.83 0.56
CA SER A 31 4.09 -18.23 -0.60
C SER A 31 3.72 -19.64 -1.11
N THR A 32 3.43 -20.57 -0.19
CA THR A 32 3.02 -21.94 -0.55
C THR A 32 1.64 -21.94 -1.20
N ASN A 33 0.70 -21.16 -0.67
CA ASN A 33 -0.63 -21.02 -1.25
C ASN A 33 -0.57 -20.40 -2.64
N HIS A 34 0.14 -19.27 -2.79
CA HIS A 34 0.29 -18.59 -4.08
C HIS A 34 0.94 -19.49 -5.15
N ALA A 35 1.91 -20.32 -4.75
CA ALA A 35 2.52 -21.29 -5.66
C ALA A 35 1.54 -22.38 -6.14
N ALA A 36 0.52 -22.70 -5.33
CA ALA A 36 -0.53 -23.65 -5.69
C ALA A 36 -1.69 -22.99 -6.46
N ASP A 37 -1.98 -21.73 -6.16
CA ASP A 37 -3.01 -20.91 -6.79
C ASP A 37 -2.51 -19.45 -6.92
N PRO A 38 -2.09 -19.00 -8.11
CA PRO A 38 -1.60 -17.64 -8.32
C PRO A 38 -2.65 -16.54 -8.06
N THR A 39 -3.92 -16.89 -7.88
CA THR A 39 -4.97 -15.93 -7.50
C THR A 39 -5.06 -15.70 -5.99
N ASP A 40 -4.40 -16.54 -5.17
CA ASP A 40 -4.20 -16.27 -3.74
C ASP A 40 -3.00 -15.33 -3.57
N GLU A 41 -3.27 -14.03 -3.47
CA GLU A 41 -2.26 -12.98 -3.29
C GLU A 41 -1.79 -12.83 -1.83
N GLY A 42 -2.31 -13.67 -0.92
CA GLY A 42 -2.07 -13.58 0.51
C GLY A 42 -2.94 -12.53 1.20
N THR A 43 -2.57 -12.18 2.43
CA THR A 43 -3.38 -11.29 3.28
C THR A 43 -3.14 -9.83 2.92
N ILE A 44 -4.20 -9.15 2.46
CA ILE A 44 -4.23 -7.68 2.34
C ILE A 44 -4.74 -7.11 3.66
N TRP A 45 -3.85 -6.49 4.43
CA TRP A 45 -4.19 -5.97 5.75
C TRP A 45 -5.03 -4.69 5.63
N PHE A 46 -6.09 -4.60 6.44
CA PHE A 46 -7.03 -3.47 6.49
C PHE A 46 -7.87 -3.24 5.21
N ASP A 47 -7.99 -4.26 4.36
CA ASP A 47 -8.86 -4.23 3.17
C ASP A 47 -10.32 -3.88 3.52
N ASP A 48 -10.82 -4.41 4.66
CA ASP A 48 -12.14 -4.12 5.21
C ASP A 48 -12.39 -2.63 5.52
N SER A 49 -11.31 -1.88 5.73
CA SER A 49 -11.33 -0.44 5.99
C SER A 49 -11.01 0.41 4.75
N SER A 50 -10.71 -0.20 3.61
CA SER A 50 -10.25 0.46 2.37
C SER A 50 -9.06 1.38 2.61
N ALA A 51 -8.09 0.92 3.41
CA ALA A 51 -6.97 1.74 3.86
C ALA A 51 -6.13 2.27 2.67
N GLU A 52 -5.84 1.41 1.70
CA GLU A 52 -5.02 1.77 0.54
C GLU A 52 -5.69 2.82 -0.36
N ASP A 53 -6.98 2.66 -0.65
CA ASP A 53 -7.73 3.64 -1.45
C ASP A 53 -7.80 5.00 -0.79
N LYS A 54 -7.93 5.03 0.54
CA LYS A 54 -7.89 6.27 1.32
C LYS A 54 -6.52 6.93 1.26
N LEU A 55 -5.44 6.16 1.29
CA LEU A 55 -4.08 6.66 1.12
C LEU A 55 -3.87 7.24 -0.28
N VAL A 56 -4.23 6.51 -1.33
CA VAL A 56 -4.14 6.99 -2.72
C VAL A 56 -4.96 8.27 -2.91
N THR A 57 -6.19 8.30 -2.37
CA THR A 57 -7.05 9.50 -2.42
C THR A 57 -6.41 10.69 -1.73
N LEU A 58 -5.83 10.48 -0.54
CA LEU A 58 -5.14 11.54 0.20
C LEU A 58 -3.92 12.05 -0.57
N LEU A 59 -3.10 11.15 -1.12
CA LEU A 59 -1.91 11.51 -1.89
C LEU A 59 -2.26 12.34 -3.12
N ARG A 60 -3.34 11.99 -3.83
CA ARG A 60 -3.83 12.75 -4.99
C ARG A 60 -4.60 14.03 -4.62
N SER A 61 -4.98 14.18 -3.36
CA SER A 61 -5.73 15.35 -2.93
C SER A 61 -4.82 16.57 -2.79
N SER A 62 -5.40 17.76 -2.97
CA SER A 62 -4.72 19.02 -2.68
C SER A 62 -4.59 19.31 -1.17
N ALA A 63 -4.94 18.35 -0.30
CA ALA A 63 -4.86 18.53 1.15
C ALA A 63 -3.42 18.51 1.67
N LEU A 64 -2.51 17.85 0.94
CA LEU A 64 -1.08 17.81 1.26
C LEU A 64 -0.37 18.98 0.56
N THR A 65 -0.34 20.14 1.21
CA THR A 65 0.29 21.34 0.64
C THR A 65 1.81 21.19 0.55
N GLY A 66 2.38 21.53 -0.61
CA GLY A 66 3.83 21.41 -0.86
C GLY A 66 4.32 19.97 -1.05
N PHE A 67 3.41 19.01 -1.20
CA PHE A 67 3.70 17.64 -1.55
C PHE A 67 3.25 17.39 -2.99
N ASP A 68 4.17 16.92 -3.81
CA ASP A 68 3.89 16.42 -5.15
C ASP A 68 4.17 14.91 -5.16
N PRO A 69 3.14 14.06 -5.24
CA PRO A 69 3.32 12.61 -5.23
C PRO A 69 4.20 12.13 -6.38
N ALA A 70 4.16 12.80 -7.54
CA ALA A 70 4.89 12.40 -8.74
C ALA A 70 6.42 12.50 -8.54
N THR A 71 6.87 13.44 -7.70
CA THR A 71 8.29 13.67 -7.42
C THR A 71 8.73 13.12 -6.06
N ALA A 72 7.79 12.64 -5.25
CA ALA A 72 8.06 12.07 -3.94
C ALA A 72 8.69 10.67 -4.02
N SER A 73 9.48 10.34 -2.98
CA SER A 73 9.95 8.97 -2.74
C SER A 73 9.17 8.37 -1.57
N PHE A 74 8.72 7.13 -1.71
CA PHE A 74 7.93 6.41 -0.71
C PHE A 74 8.77 5.34 -0.03
N LEU A 75 8.58 5.19 1.28
CA LEU A 75 9.13 4.09 2.09
C LEU A 75 7.97 3.43 2.83
N ASP A 76 7.71 2.16 2.51
CA ASP A 76 6.70 1.35 3.19
C ASP A 76 7.36 0.49 4.28
N LEU A 77 6.96 0.73 5.54
CA LEU A 77 7.51 0.06 6.71
C LEU A 77 6.57 -1.04 7.16
N GLY A 78 7.03 -2.29 7.09
CA GLY A 78 6.15 -3.44 7.32
C GLY A 78 5.27 -3.73 6.10
N THR A 79 5.83 -3.56 4.89
CA THR A 79 5.13 -3.70 3.59
C THR A 79 4.42 -5.04 3.36
N GLY A 80 4.73 -6.06 4.17
CA GLY A 80 4.17 -7.40 4.04
C GLY A 80 4.46 -8.02 2.68
N ASN A 81 3.41 -8.46 1.99
CA ASN A 81 3.49 -8.97 0.62
C ASN A 81 3.67 -7.86 -0.44
N GLY A 82 3.72 -6.58 -0.04
CA GLY A 82 4.00 -5.44 -0.91
C GLY A 82 2.76 -4.85 -1.60
N HIS A 83 1.55 -5.24 -1.20
CA HIS A 83 0.32 -4.86 -1.90
C HIS A 83 0.16 -3.34 -2.05
N LEU A 84 0.40 -2.56 -0.99
CA LEU A 84 0.34 -1.09 -1.04
C LEU A 84 1.36 -0.50 -2.03
N LEU A 85 2.57 -1.05 -2.13
CA LEU A 85 3.58 -0.55 -3.08
C LEU A 85 3.14 -0.78 -4.52
N PHE A 86 2.53 -1.93 -4.81
CA PHE A 86 1.93 -2.19 -6.13
C PHE A 86 0.78 -1.24 -6.40
N ARG A 87 -0.12 -1.04 -5.43
CA ARG A 87 -1.22 -0.08 -5.53
C ARG A 87 -0.74 1.34 -5.86
N LEU A 88 0.29 1.84 -5.15
CA LEU A 88 0.86 3.17 -5.38
C LEU A 88 1.47 3.31 -6.78
N ARG A 89 2.14 2.25 -7.27
CA ARG A 89 2.70 2.23 -8.62
C ARG A 89 1.61 2.23 -9.68
N ASP A 90 0.62 1.36 -9.55
CA ASP A 90 -0.44 1.15 -10.55
C ASP A 90 -1.38 2.36 -10.64
N GLU A 91 -1.55 3.09 -9.54
CA GLU A 91 -2.24 4.38 -9.51
C GLU A 91 -1.35 5.53 -9.99
N GLY A 92 -0.20 5.26 -10.62
CA GLY A 92 0.63 6.29 -11.24
C GLY A 92 1.06 7.39 -10.27
N VAL A 93 1.14 7.08 -8.96
CA VAL A 93 1.46 8.09 -7.94
C VAL A 93 2.83 8.72 -8.21
N ARG A 94 3.74 8.00 -8.89
CA ARG A 94 5.07 8.48 -9.29
C ARG A 94 5.14 9.09 -10.71
N GLY A 95 4.03 9.20 -11.43
CA GLY A 95 4.02 9.76 -12.79
C GLY A 95 4.87 8.97 -13.79
N GLU A 96 4.22 8.09 -14.54
CA GLU A 96 4.54 8.00 -15.97
C GLU A 96 3.30 8.50 -16.66
N ASP A 97 3.23 9.82 -16.88
CA ASP A 97 2.43 10.33 -17.98
C ASP A 97 3.07 9.74 -19.24
N SER A 98 2.63 8.55 -19.65
CA SER A 98 2.62 8.24 -21.06
C SER A 98 1.63 9.22 -21.68
N ASP A 99 2.15 10.40 -22.03
CA ASP A 99 1.54 11.28 -23.00
C ASP A 99 1.47 10.51 -24.33
N GLU A 100 0.48 9.63 -24.45
CA GLU A 100 -0.14 9.35 -25.73
C GLU A 100 -1.33 10.32 -25.83
N GLU A 101 -1.01 11.56 -26.19
CA GLU A 101 -1.94 12.38 -26.94
C GLU A 101 -2.19 11.64 -28.26
N GLU A 102 -3.16 10.73 -28.28
CA GLU A 102 -3.79 10.31 -29.52
C GLU A 102 -4.60 11.50 -30.04
N GLU A 103 -3.97 12.32 -30.89
CA GLU A 103 -4.69 13.08 -31.90
C GLU A 103 -5.39 12.08 -32.84
N GLU A 104 -6.62 11.66 -32.50
CA GLU A 104 -7.51 11.07 -33.50
C GLU A 104 -8.45 12.15 -34.06
N GLU A 105 -8.01 12.74 -35.17
CA GLU A 105 -8.93 13.13 -36.25
C GLU A 105 -9.71 11.89 -36.69
N GLY A 106 -11.03 12.04 -36.79
CA GLY A 106 -11.95 10.91 -36.84
C GLY A 106 -11.81 9.95 -38.02
N GLY A 107 -12.25 8.70 -37.81
CA GLY A 107 -12.59 7.78 -38.88
C GLY A 107 -12.65 6.32 -38.46
N GLU A 108 -13.87 5.81 -38.23
CA GLU A 108 -14.33 4.42 -38.36
C GLU A 108 -13.56 3.24 -37.72
N GLU A 109 -14.33 2.52 -36.88
CA GLU A 109 -14.31 1.07 -36.64
C GLU A 109 -12.97 0.33 -36.40
N GLY A 110 -12.78 -0.09 -35.14
CA GLY A 110 -12.14 -1.36 -34.82
C GLY A 110 -11.10 -1.29 -33.70
N LYS A 111 -11.53 -1.55 -32.45
CA LYS A 111 -10.58 -1.90 -31.38
C LYS A 111 -9.91 -3.23 -31.71
N LEU A 112 -8.59 -3.22 -31.83
CA LEU A 112 -7.77 -4.42 -31.69
C LEU A 112 -6.44 -4.05 -31.02
N PHE A 113 -6.36 -4.39 -29.72
CA PHE A 113 -5.22 -4.30 -28.80
C PHE A 113 -3.83 -4.04 -29.41
N ARG A 114 -3.06 -3.18 -28.73
CA ARG A 114 -1.70 -3.49 -28.31
C ARG A 114 -1.48 -3.08 -26.87
#